data_AF-A0A925FRV1-F1
#
_entry.id   AF-A0A925FRV1-F1
#
_cell.length_a   1.000
_cell.length_b   1.000
_cell.length_c   1.000
_cell.angle_alpha   90.00
_cell.angle_beta   90.00
_cell.angle_gamma   90.00
#
_symmetry.space_group_name_H-M   'P 1'
#
loop_
_entity.id
_entity.type
_entity.pdbx_description
1 polymer ?
#
loop_
_entity_poly.entity_id
_entity_poly.type
_entity_poly.pdbx_seq_one_letter_code
_entity_poly.pdbx_strand_id
1 'polypeptide(L)'
;MKFVILSFWPTARLLGFLLLTAYFLPLTAQMSRKPSPTREPAGAMSKAPDSNKNSLPKIASQEDFDSIARTYHQGTPYALPHTMFVIDRRAKNKVYFVNSQRFRFHKDFLLATYLVPRGADVFKPIYIDEDRRFIVGTIAWQKPVEKFTWELWEGDLATAEHIRLANQVINKAFFDSVSYKPNSIRQEDLSLSMSCGQETSVSACIDRVLQSDINKNQGYLALNTGTAVGRIHIIDKLDDTVEIGDNEILVLKELPISLPPVRGVILAKPSSPLSHINILAKGWNIPNIYIKDADKLFKEYDTYIYKLDASLTEYSLTRASIDQLKTDFVSPGQQVPPVNLGITKLAGLREMRKKDSIIYGSKAANLGEMLNAKVANVIVPDGFSIPFAWYKAFMSENGLDKTLEVLLEDNDFIHNPRYRRQKLEEFRNAIQSGKFDPELRRQIIKKWKLQLGGRPVFVRSSSNSEDLPNFSGAGLYSSVANVREEDKLIEAVKKVWGSLWKFEGYEARVRNYVSQTDVYMSALIQVGIDMNKGGVMITKDPFDDENKNAVYISAVCGHNSKVVDNSGLPEQIL
;
A
#
# COMPACT_ATOMS: atom_id res chain seq x y z
N MET A 1 0.44 -7.51 -11.43
CA MET A 1 -0.71 -6.89 -10.72
C MET A 1 -1.20 -5.74 -11.60
N LYS A 2 -2.48 -5.70 -12.03
CA LYS A 2 -2.99 -4.62 -12.90
C LYS A 2 -3.69 -3.56 -12.04
N PHE A 3 -3.24 -2.31 -12.12
CA PHE A 3 -3.80 -1.19 -11.39
C PHE A 3 -4.91 -0.51 -12.20
N VAL A 4 -6.00 -0.12 -11.54
CA VAL A 4 -7.07 0.70 -12.12
C VAL A 4 -7.16 2.01 -11.34
N ILE A 5 -7.17 3.13 -12.07
CA ILE A 5 -7.30 4.49 -11.51
C ILE A 5 -8.79 4.85 -11.52
N LEU A 6 -9.33 5.28 -10.37
CA LEU A 6 -10.73 5.71 -10.22
C LEU A 6 -10.83 7.22 -9.96
N SER A 7 -11.91 7.82 -10.43
CA SER A 7 -12.29 9.22 -10.13
C SER A 7 -13.80 9.26 -9.81
N PHE A 8 -14.20 10.04 -8.81
CA PHE A 8 -15.59 10.14 -8.34
C PHE A 8 -16.09 11.60 -8.39
N TRP A 9 -17.35 11.78 -8.79
CA TRP A 9 -18.07 13.07 -8.87
C TRP A 9 -19.19 13.13 -7.83
N PRO A 10 -19.46 14.29 -7.22
CA PRO A 10 -20.79 14.62 -6.73
C PRO A 10 -21.38 15.87 -7.42
N THR A 11 -22.70 15.87 -7.55
CA THR A 11 -23.54 16.96 -8.09
C THR A 11 -23.80 18.07 -7.07
N ALA A 12 -23.79 19.31 -7.57
CA ALA A 12 -24.43 20.55 -7.09
C ALA A 12 -23.95 21.28 -5.81
N ARG A 13 -23.95 22.62 -5.95
CA ARG A 13 -23.41 23.73 -5.13
C ARG A 13 -24.23 24.09 -3.87
N LEU A 14 -23.59 24.67 -2.85
CA LEU A 14 -23.80 26.08 -2.44
C LEU A 14 -22.72 26.60 -1.45
N LEU A 15 -22.46 27.92 -1.51
CA LEU A 15 -21.42 28.67 -0.80
C LEU A 15 -21.64 28.78 0.72
N GLY A 16 -20.52 28.86 1.46
CA GLY A 16 -20.43 29.44 2.80
C GLY A 16 -18.97 29.65 3.20
N PHE A 17 -18.51 30.91 3.21
CA PHE A 17 -17.20 31.31 3.73
C PHE A 17 -17.20 31.24 5.27
N LEU A 18 -16.23 30.54 5.86
CA LEU A 18 -15.91 30.68 7.28
C LEU A 18 -14.41 30.43 7.49
N LEU A 19 -13.72 31.46 7.98
CA LEU A 19 -12.37 31.39 8.54
C LEU A 19 -12.38 30.45 9.75
N LEU A 20 -11.54 29.41 9.74
CA LEU A 20 -11.16 28.71 10.97
C LEU A 20 -9.67 28.38 10.98
N THR A 21 -9.06 28.84 12.07
CA THR A 21 -7.69 28.66 12.52
C THR A 21 -7.28 27.19 12.57
N ALA A 22 -6.11 26.90 12.00
CA ALA A 22 -5.52 25.57 11.98
C ALA A 22 -5.07 25.14 13.39
N TYR A 23 -5.75 24.14 13.96
CA TYR A 23 -5.17 23.26 14.97
C TYR A 23 -4.68 21.99 14.27
N PHE A 24 -3.36 21.81 14.21
CA PHE A 24 -2.74 20.56 13.79
C PHE A 24 -2.97 19.50 14.88
N LEU A 25 -3.89 18.56 14.63
CA LEU A 25 -3.97 17.30 15.36
C LEU A 25 -3.12 16.25 14.63
N PRO A 26 -2.27 15.48 15.32
CA PRO A 26 -1.53 14.39 14.71
C PRO A 26 -2.47 13.19 14.57
N LEU A 27 -3.05 13.00 13.38
CA LEU A 27 -3.85 11.80 13.07
C LEU A 27 -2.93 10.72 12.47
N THR A 28 -2.59 9.73 13.29
CA THR A 28 -1.83 8.55 12.92
C THR A 28 -2.76 7.45 12.39
N ALA A 29 -2.40 6.85 11.24
CA ALA A 29 -3.19 5.84 10.53
C ALA A 29 -3.42 4.55 11.37
N GLN A 30 -4.65 4.02 11.31
CA GLN A 30 -5.12 2.79 11.97
C GLN A 30 -4.42 1.54 11.42
N MET A 31 -3.69 0.77 12.24
CA MET A 31 -3.09 -0.50 11.79
C MET A 31 -3.04 -1.65 12.82
N SER A 32 -3.49 -1.53 14.09
CA SER A 32 -3.67 -2.70 14.97
C SER A 32 -5.14 -3.16 15.03
N ARG A 33 -5.67 -3.65 13.90
CA ARG A 33 -7.03 -4.20 13.84
C ARG A 33 -7.07 -5.66 14.30
N LYS A 34 -8.13 -6.05 15.01
CA LYS A 34 -8.54 -7.46 15.16
C LYS A 34 -8.69 -8.04 13.74
N PRO A 35 -8.16 -9.25 13.44
CA PRO A 35 -8.32 -9.85 12.13
C PRO A 35 -9.80 -9.92 11.74
N SER A 36 -10.12 -9.69 10.48
CA SER A 36 -11.51 -9.81 10.00
C SER A 36 -12.01 -11.25 10.22
N PRO A 37 -13.33 -11.50 10.25
CA PRO A 37 -13.92 -12.83 10.41
C PRO A 37 -13.37 -13.89 9.44
N THR A 38 -12.83 -13.47 8.29
CA THR A 38 -12.22 -14.30 7.24
C THR A 38 -10.73 -14.58 7.43
N ARG A 39 -10.11 -14.03 8.49
CA ARG A 39 -8.65 -13.95 8.69
C ARG A 39 -8.20 -14.53 10.04
N GLU A 40 -8.83 -15.61 10.50
CA GLU A 40 -8.30 -16.32 11.68
C GLU A 40 -7.02 -17.10 11.29
N PRO A 41 -5.93 -17.00 12.07
CA PRO A 41 -4.75 -17.83 11.86
C PRO A 41 -5.11 -19.31 11.83
N ALA A 42 -4.54 -20.08 10.89
CA ALA A 42 -4.72 -21.52 10.84
C ALA A 42 -4.38 -22.16 12.21
N GLY A 43 -5.32 -22.93 12.77
CA GLY A 43 -5.15 -23.56 14.09
C GLY A 43 -5.70 -22.78 15.29
N ALA A 44 -6.30 -21.58 15.12
CA ALA A 44 -6.90 -20.84 16.24
C ALA A 44 -8.03 -21.58 16.99
N MET A 45 -8.57 -22.67 16.41
CA MET A 45 -9.54 -23.59 17.02
C MET A 45 -9.04 -25.05 17.08
N SER A 46 -7.76 -25.34 16.83
CA SER A 46 -7.26 -26.72 16.79
C SER A 46 -7.13 -27.36 18.18
N LYS A 47 -7.09 -26.54 19.23
CA LYS A 47 -7.05 -26.99 20.62
C LYS A 47 -8.47 -27.25 21.14
N ALA A 48 -8.65 -28.39 21.82
CA ALA A 48 -9.89 -28.65 22.56
C ALA A 48 -10.10 -27.54 23.62
N PRO A 49 -11.35 -27.09 23.86
CA PRO A 49 -11.62 -26.06 24.84
C PRO A 49 -11.14 -26.48 26.23
N ASP A 50 -10.45 -25.58 26.93
CA ASP A 50 -9.95 -25.78 28.29
C ASP A 50 -11.10 -25.86 29.31
N SER A 51 -12.29 -25.34 28.94
CA SER A 51 -13.51 -25.38 29.75
C SER A 51 -14.73 -25.88 28.97
N ASN A 52 -15.53 -26.71 29.64
CA ASN A 52 -16.82 -27.18 29.11
C ASN A 52 -17.95 -26.16 29.24
N LYS A 53 -17.73 -25.06 29.99
CA LYS A 53 -18.74 -24.00 30.15
C LYS A 53 -18.84 -23.16 28.88
N ASN A 54 -20.06 -22.79 28.51
CA ASN A 54 -20.32 -21.92 27.36
C ASN A 54 -19.94 -20.45 27.62
N SER A 55 -19.98 -20.02 28.89
CA SER A 55 -19.60 -18.67 29.33
C SER A 55 -19.36 -18.66 30.85
N LEU A 56 -18.66 -17.63 31.34
CA LEU A 56 -18.55 -17.30 32.75
C LEU A 56 -19.39 -16.05 33.08
N PRO A 57 -20.06 -15.98 34.24
CA PRO A 57 -20.80 -14.78 34.67
C PRO A 57 -19.89 -13.70 35.28
N LYS A 58 -18.67 -14.07 35.66
CA LYS A 58 -17.62 -13.21 36.22
C LYS A 58 -16.27 -13.83 35.84
N ILE A 59 -15.27 -13.00 35.59
CA ILE A 59 -13.87 -13.41 35.48
C ILE A 59 -13.18 -12.90 36.73
N ALA A 60 -12.86 -13.80 37.67
CA ALA A 60 -12.33 -13.45 38.99
C ALA A 60 -10.80 -13.51 39.06
N SER A 61 -10.14 -14.10 38.07
CA SER A 61 -8.68 -14.15 37.96
C SER A 61 -8.20 -14.26 36.52
N GLN A 62 -6.88 -14.22 36.31
CA GLN A 62 -6.26 -14.45 35.01
C GLN A 62 -6.56 -15.87 34.50
N GLU A 63 -6.57 -16.88 35.38
CA GLU A 63 -6.88 -18.27 35.00
C GLU A 63 -8.31 -18.43 34.47
N ASP A 64 -9.27 -17.71 35.06
CA ASP A 64 -10.65 -17.67 34.54
C ASP A 64 -10.66 -17.14 33.11
N PHE A 65 -9.95 -16.05 32.82
CA PHE A 65 -9.86 -15.46 31.49
C PHE A 65 -9.19 -16.43 30.51
N ASP A 66 -8.04 -16.98 30.86
CA ASP A 66 -7.27 -17.90 30.02
C ASP A 66 -8.08 -19.17 29.68
N SER A 67 -8.93 -19.64 30.59
CA SER A 67 -9.78 -20.84 30.38
C SER A 67 -10.86 -20.68 29.31
N ILE A 68 -11.19 -19.44 28.94
CA ILE A 68 -12.24 -19.11 27.95
C ILE A 68 -11.74 -18.24 26.80
N ALA A 69 -10.52 -17.72 26.90
CA ALA A 69 -9.91 -16.86 25.91
C ALA A 69 -9.37 -17.67 24.72
N ARG A 70 -9.48 -17.08 23.53
CA ARG A 70 -8.79 -17.50 22.31
C ARG A 70 -7.63 -16.54 22.09
N THR A 71 -6.49 -17.04 21.68
CA THR A 71 -5.32 -16.19 21.41
C THR A 71 -5.06 -16.12 19.92
N TYR A 72 -5.23 -14.94 19.32
CA TYR A 72 -4.71 -14.72 17.97
C TYR A 72 -3.20 -14.54 18.01
N HIS A 73 -2.50 -15.01 16.97
CA HIS A 73 -1.04 -14.92 16.83
C HIS A 73 -0.28 -15.43 18.08
N GLN A 74 -0.73 -16.57 18.63
CA GLN A 74 -0.10 -17.21 19.78
C GLN A 74 1.40 -17.43 19.54
N GLY A 75 2.22 -17.17 20.56
CA GLY A 75 3.68 -17.29 20.47
C GLY A 75 4.38 -16.06 19.86
N THR A 76 3.65 -15.04 19.43
CA THR A 76 4.26 -13.81 18.87
C THR A 76 4.19 -12.62 19.85
N PRO A 77 4.97 -11.55 19.64
CA PRO A 77 4.79 -10.26 20.34
C PRO A 77 3.42 -9.61 20.13
N TYR A 78 2.63 -10.09 19.16
CA TYR A 78 1.28 -9.63 18.83
C TYR A 78 0.20 -10.59 19.30
N ALA A 79 0.55 -11.54 20.17
CA ALA A 79 -0.42 -12.41 20.79
C ALA A 79 -1.55 -11.57 21.38
N LEU A 80 -2.79 -11.83 20.93
CA LEU A 80 -3.98 -11.13 21.38
C LEU A 80 -4.94 -12.14 22.03
N PRO A 81 -4.69 -12.53 23.30
CA PRO A 81 -5.66 -13.25 24.11
C PRO A 81 -6.94 -12.43 24.20
N HIS A 82 -8.07 -13.05 23.85
CA HIS A 82 -9.36 -12.35 23.84
C HIS A 82 -10.54 -13.28 24.12
N THR A 83 -11.59 -12.72 24.70
CA THR A 83 -12.89 -13.35 24.94
C THR A 83 -14.02 -12.46 24.44
N MET A 84 -15.09 -13.03 23.91
CA MET A 84 -16.30 -12.27 23.57
C MET A 84 -17.11 -12.01 24.84
N PHE A 85 -17.83 -10.90 24.90
CA PHE A 85 -18.84 -10.68 25.93
C PHE A 85 -20.22 -10.43 25.31
N VAL A 86 -21.26 -10.79 26.06
CA VAL A 86 -22.66 -10.45 25.79
C VAL A 86 -23.27 -9.91 27.07
N ILE A 87 -23.91 -8.74 27.01
CA ILE A 87 -24.69 -8.16 28.10
C ILE A 87 -26.16 -8.21 27.72
N ASP A 88 -26.98 -8.89 28.51
CA ASP A 88 -28.42 -8.98 28.33
C ASP A 88 -29.13 -7.93 29.19
N ARG A 89 -29.57 -6.83 28.54
CA ARG A 89 -30.26 -5.72 29.21
C ARG A 89 -31.61 -6.13 29.79
N ARG A 90 -32.30 -7.11 29.19
CA ARG A 90 -33.59 -7.61 29.70
C ARG A 90 -33.44 -8.53 30.90
N ALA A 91 -32.25 -9.08 31.12
CA ALA A 91 -31.93 -9.91 32.28
C ALA A 91 -31.15 -9.12 33.36
N LYS A 92 -31.59 -7.89 33.67
CA LYS A 92 -30.93 -7.00 34.65
C LYS A 92 -29.44 -6.77 34.34
N ASN A 93 -29.13 -6.52 33.07
CA ASN A 93 -27.77 -6.30 32.57
C ASN A 93 -26.80 -7.45 32.87
N LYS A 94 -27.30 -8.69 32.87
CA LYS A 94 -26.47 -9.88 33.11
C LYS A 94 -25.40 -10.00 32.01
N VAL A 95 -24.15 -10.14 32.42
CA VAL A 95 -23.01 -10.36 31.52
C VAL A 95 -22.68 -11.84 31.37
N TYR A 96 -22.28 -12.19 30.16
CA TYR A 96 -21.76 -13.49 29.78
C TYR A 96 -20.40 -13.26 29.13
N PHE A 97 -19.31 -13.65 29.80
CA PHE A 97 -17.99 -13.77 29.19
C PHE A 97 -17.94 -15.09 28.45
N VAL A 98 -18.12 -15.02 27.14
CA VAL A 98 -18.35 -16.16 26.26
C VAL A 98 -17.07 -16.96 26.11
N ASN A 99 -17.20 -18.29 26.13
CA ASN A 99 -16.10 -19.16 25.81
C ASN A 99 -15.75 -19.04 24.33
N SER A 100 -14.77 -18.19 24.02
CA SER A 100 -14.27 -17.95 22.67
C SER A 100 -13.51 -19.14 22.12
N GLN A 101 -13.11 -20.11 22.94
CA GLN A 101 -12.57 -21.38 22.43
C GLN A 101 -13.70 -22.27 21.83
N ARG A 102 -14.95 -22.11 22.33
CA ARG A 102 -16.14 -22.86 21.85
C ARG A 102 -16.94 -22.13 20.78
N PHE A 103 -17.11 -20.83 20.91
CA PHE A 103 -17.94 -20.03 20.01
C PHE A 103 -17.09 -19.05 19.22
N ARG A 104 -17.26 -19.05 17.89
CA ARG A 104 -16.53 -18.15 17.00
C ARG A 104 -17.19 -16.78 16.90
N PHE A 105 -18.52 -16.73 16.91
CA PHE A 105 -19.29 -15.50 16.80
C PHE A 105 -20.31 -15.34 17.93
N HIS A 106 -20.69 -14.09 18.25
CA HIS A 106 -21.75 -13.80 19.22
C HIS A 106 -23.06 -14.49 18.84
N LYS A 107 -23.39 -14.54 17.54
CA LYS A 107 -24.57 -15.26 17.05
C LYS A 107 -24.57 -16.75 17.42
N ASP A 108 -23.41 -17.41 17.36
CA ASP A 108 -23.30 -18.84 17.61
C ASP A 108 -23.61 -19.11 19.08
N PHE A 109 -23.07 -18.26 19.97
CA PHE A 109 -23.36 -18.31 21.40
C PHE A 109 -24.83 -18.03 21.70
N LEU A 110 -25.41 -16.96 21.15
CA LEU A 110 -26.80 -16.57 21.39
C LEU A 110 -27.80 -17.67 20.96
N LEU A 111 -27.54 -18.30 19.81
CA LEU A 111 -28.37 -19.39 19.27
C LEU A 111 -28.18 -20.68 20.08
N ALA A 112 -26.94 -21.04 20.42
CA ALA A 112 -26.65 -22.27 21.17
C ALA A 112 -27.14 -22.22 22.64
N THR A 113 -27.27 -21.03 23.21
CA THR A 113 -27.78 -20.82 24.58
C THR A 113 -29.27 -20.48 24.63
N TYR A 114 -29.96 -20.49 23.49
CA TYR A 114 -31.38 -20.15 23.37
C TYR A 114 -31.75 -18.76 23.92
N LEU A 115 -30.77 -17.84 24.00
CA LEU A 115 -31.03 -16.43 24.32
C LEU A 115 -31.79 -15.73 23.19
N VAL A 116 -31.66 -16.25 21.97
CA VAL A 116 -32.41 -15.87 20.77
C VAL A 116 -33.00 -17.13 20.11
N PRO A 117 -34.22 -17.07 19.53
CA PRO A 117 -34.81 -18.19 18.79
C PRO A 117 -33.93 -18.65 17.62
N ARG A 118 -34.01 -19.94 17.28
CA ARG A 118 -33.33 -20.48 16.10
C ARG A 118 -33.89 -19.82 14.83
N GLY A 119 -32.99 -19.38 13.94
CA GLY A 119 -33.35 -18.75 12.66
C GLY A 119 -33.69 -17.26 12.74
N ALA A 120 -33.61 -16.63 13.92
CA ALA A 120 -33.78 -15.18 14.04
C ALA A 120 -32.65 -14.41 13.35
N ASP A 121 -32.99 -13.26 12.74
CA ASP A 121 -31.96 -12.28 12.39
C ASP A 121 -31.36 -11.73 13.68
N VAL A 122 -30.05 -11.89 13.80
CA VAL A 122 -29.26 -11.50 14.97
C VAL A 122 -28.36 -10.31 14.67
N PHE A 123 -28.13 -9.98 13.40
CA PHE A 123 -27.13 -8.96 13.06
C PHE A 123 -27.62 -7.55 13.40
N LYS A 124 -28.73 -7.14 12.78
CA LYS A 124 -29.32 -5.81 13.04
C LYS A 124 -29.71 -5.62 14.51
N PRO A 125 -30.36 -6.60 15.19
CA PRO A 125 -30.80 -6.44 16.57
C PRO A 125 -29.70 -6.38 17.63
N ILE A 126 -28.46 -6.73 17.31
CA ILE A 126 -27.34 -6.66 18.28
C ILE A 126 -26.30 -5.58 17.94
N TYR A 127 -26.21 -5.12 16.69
CA TYR A 127 -25.22 -4.12 16.27
C TYR A 127 -25.82 -2.76 15.87
N ILE A 128 -27.08 -2.70 15.44
CA ILE A 128 -27.65 -1.51 14.77
C ILE A 128 -28.77 -0.88 15.60
N ASP A 129 -29.70 -1.67 16.14
CA ASP A 129 -30.88 -1.14 16.82
C ASP A 129 -30.52 -0.40 18.13
N GLU A 130 -31.18 0.73 18.38
CA GLU A 130 -30.89 1.61 19.53
C GLU A 130 -31.45 1.04 20.85
N ASP A 131 -32.62 0.41 20.82
CA ASP A 131 -33.25 -0.25 21.97
C ASP A 131 -32.85 -1.73 22.12
N ARG A 132 -31.74 -2.12 21.48
CA ARG A 132 -31.27 -3.50 21.42
C ARG A 132 -31.17 -4.16 22.79
N ARG A 133 -31.61 -5.41 22.87
CA ARG A 133 -31.52 -6.23 24.09
C ARG A 133 -30.08 -6.53 24.48
N PHE A 134 -29.22 -6.82 23.50
CA PHE A 134 -27.87 -7.28 23.74
C PHE A 134 -26.86 -6.20 23.38
N ILE A 135 -25.88 -6.00 24.27
CA ILE A 135 -24.63 -5.31 23.93
C ILE A 135 -23.56 -6.39 23.80
N VAL A 136 -22.89 -6.43 22.66
CA VAL A 136 -21.93 -7.48 22.34
C VAL A 136 -20.60 -6.87 21.94
N GLY A 137 -19.50 -7.49 22.38
CA GLY A 137 -18.17 -6.99 22.06
C GLY A 137 -17.09 -8.00 22.41
N THR A 138 -15.84 -7.54 22.42
CA THR A 138 -14.67 -8.37 22.73
C THR A 138 -13.86 -7.71 23.84
N ILE A 139 -13.30 -8.51 24.74
CA ILE A 139 -12.25 -8.10 25.68
C ILE A 139 -10.96 -8.75 25.22
N ALA A 140 -9.87 -7.99 25.20
CA ALA A 140 -8.56 -8.45 24.77
C ALA A 140 -7.43 -7.86 25.62
N TRP A 141 -6.38 -8.64 25.85
CA TRP A 141 -5.13 -8.16 26.44
C TRP A 141 -4.26 -7.49 25.37
N GLN A 142 -4.07 -6.17 25.46
CA GLN A 142 -3.26 -5.39 24.52
C GLN A 142 -1.81 -5.32 25.00
N LYS A 143 -0.97 -6.24 24.52
CA LYS A 143 0.44 -6.30 24.90
C LYS A 143 1.23 -4.99 24.73
N PRO A 144 1.06 -4.19 23.65
CA PRO A 144 1.84 -2.95 23.48
C PRO A 144 1.57 -1.86 24.51
N VAL A 145 0.44 -1.92 25.23
CA VAL A 145 0.07 -0.97 26.27
C VAL A 145 -0.14 -1.64 27.63
N GLU A 146 0.10 -2.95 27.72
CA GLU A 146 -0.05 -3.78 28.92
C GLU A 146 -1.37 -3.56 29.67
N LYS A 147 -2.48 -3.51 28.93
CA LYS A 147 -3.83 -3.30 29.48
C LYS A 147 -4.85 -4.25 28.88
N PHE A 148 -5.86 -4.62 29.67
CA PHE A 148 -7.10 -5.17 29.14
C PHE A 148 -7.91 -4.06 28.48
N THR A 149 -8.42 -4.35 27.29
CA THR A 149 -9.33 -3.46 26.56
C THR A 149 -10.61 -4.18 26.21
N TRP A 150 -11.72 -3.46 26.20
CA TRP A 150 -12.96 -3.92 25.60
C TRP A 150 -13.32 -3.06 24.40
N GLU A 151 -13.86 -3.69 23.36
CA GLU A 151 -14.14 -3.03 22.09
C GLU A 151 -15.43 -3.54 21.46
N LEU A 152 -16.05 -2.67 20.66
CA LEU A 152 -17.20 -2.98 19.82
C LEU A 152 -16.74 -3.17 18.38
N TRP A 153 -17.59 -3.77 17.56
CA TRP A 153 -17.35 -3.83 16.12
C TRP A 153 -17.36 -2.41 15.51
N GLU A 154 -16.53 -2.16 14.49
CA GLU A 154 -16.36 -0.82 13.88
C GLU A 154 -17.69 -0.23 13.36
N GLY A 155 -18.55 -1.08 12.77
CA GLY A 155 -19.88 -0.71 12.28
C GLY A 155 -21.00 -0.72 13.33
N ASP A 156 -20.68 -0.97 14.61
CA ASP A 156 -21.66 -0.96 15.69
C ASP A 156 -22.16 0.47 15.97
N LEU A 157 -23.48 0.67 15.93
CA LEU A 157 -24.14 1.96 16.15
C LEU A 157 -24.48 2.24 17.62
N ALA A 158 -23.71 1.68 18.57
CA ALA A 158 -23.86 1.90 20.00
C ALA A 158 -24.05 3.38 20.36
N THR A 159 -24.95 3.64 21.30
CA THR A 159 -25.16 4.96 21.90
C THR A 159 -24.22 5.17 23.07
N ALA A 160 -24.17 6.40 23.58
CA ALA A 160 -23.42 6.71 24.78
C ALA A 160 -23.91 5.92 26.02
N GLU A 161 -25.21 5.63 26.11
CA GLU A 161 -25.78 4.77 27.17
C GLU A 161 -25.23 3.34 27.07
N HIS A 162 -25.18 2.76 25.86
CA HIS A 162 -24.62 1.43 25.67
C HIS A 162 -23.16 1.36 26.11
N ILE A 163 -22.35 2.36 25.75
CA ILE A 163 -20.93 2.40 26.11
C ILE A 163 -20.75 2.52 27.63
N ARG A 164 -21.50 3.41 28.29
CA ARG A 164 -21.46 3.55 29.77
C ARG A 164 -21.87 2.27 30.48
N LEU A 165 -22.98 1.68 30.04
CA LEU A 165 -23.50 0.46 30.63
C LEU A 165 -22.52 -0.70 30.47
N ALA A 166 -21.95 -0.88 29.27
CA ALA A 166 -20.96 -1.91 29.02
C ALA A 166 -19.72 -1.73 29.90
N ASN A 167 -19.18 -0.51 29.96
CA ASN A 167 -18.01 -0.20 30.78
C ASN A 167 -18.26 -0.54 32.26
N GLN A 168 -19.40 -0.13 32.81
CA GLN A 168 -19.77 -0.37 34.20
C GLN A 168 -19.95 -1.87 34.50
N VAL A 169 -20.66 -2.59 33.63
CA VAL A 169 -20.95 -4.01 33.82
C VAL A 169 -19.69 -4.86 33.71
N ILE A 170 -18.83 -4.56 32.73
CA ILE A 170 -17.56 -5.28 32.52
C ILE A 170 -16.64 -5.05 33.71
N ASN A 171 -16.35 -3.80 34.08
CA ASN A 171 -15.41 -3.49 35.16
C ASN A 171 -15.90 -3.96 36.55
N LYS A 172 -17.22 -4.16 36.74
CA LYS A 172 -17.75 -4.77 37.97
C LYS A 172 -17.55 -6.30 38.02
N ALA A 173 -17.44 -6.95 36.87
CA ALA A 173 -17.43 -8.41 36.73
C ALA A 173 -16.10 -8.97 36.20
N PHE A 174 -15.09 -8.13 36.04
CA PHE A 174 -13.73 -8.48 35.63
C PHE A 174 -12.76 -8.24 36.81
N PHE A 175 -11.69 -9.02 36.89
CA PHE A 175 -10.76 -8.98 38.02
C PHE A 175 -9.79 -7.80 38.01
N ASP A 176 -9.59 -7.21 36.83
CA ASP A 176 -8.72 -6.07 36.57
C ASP A 176 -9.49 -4.95 35.84
N SER A 177 -8.89 -3.76 35.75
CA SER A 177 -9.43 -2.65 34.99
C SER A 177 -9.43 -2.95 33.49
N VAL A 178 -10.56 -2.72 32.82
CA VAL A 178 -10.72 -2.92 31.38
C VAL A 178 -11.08 -1.59 30.72
N SER A 179 -10.13 -1.04 29.97
CA SER A 179 -10.28 0.25 29.29
C SER A 179 -11.13 0.10 28.02
N TYR A 180 -11.89 1.13 27.65
CA TYR A 180 -12.61 1.14 26.38
C TYR A 180 -11.68 1.47 25.21
N LYS A 181 -11.69 0.65 24.16
CA LYS A 181 -10.98 0.91 22.91
C LYS A 181 -12.00 1.17 21.79
N PRO A 182 -12.16 2.43 21.33
CA PRO A 182 -13.05 2.75 20.22
C PRO A 182 -12.46 2.25 18.90
N ASN A 183 -13.31 1.69 18.04
CA ASN A 183 -12.89 1.14 16.74
C ASN A 183 -13.38 1.97 15.52
N SER A 184 -14.10 3.06 15.74
CA SER A 184 -14.53 4.01 14.70
C SER A 184 -14.53 5.44 15.20
N ILE A 185 -14.45 6.42 14.29
CA ILE A 185 -14.50 7.85 14.61
C ILE A 185 -15.74 8.18 15.44
N ARG A 186 -16.90 7.65 15.06
CA ARG A 186 -18.16 7.83 15.80
C ARG A 186 -18.03 7.35 17.26
N GLN A 187 -17.46 6.17 17.48
CA GLN A 187 -17.27 5.62 18.83
C GLN A 187 -16.27 6.47 19.63
N GLU A 188 -15.21 6.93 18.96
CA GLU A 188 -14.23 7.83 19.54
C GLU A 188 -14.87 9.14 20.00
N ASP A 189 -15.61 9.81 19.11
CA ASP A 189 -16.33 11.06 19.38
C ASP A 189 -17.34 10.91 20.53
N LEU A 190 -18.13 9.83 20.52
CA LEU A 190 -19.07 9.55 21.60
C LEU A 190 -18.33 9.43 22.94
N SER A 191 -17.23 8.68 22.97
CA SER A 191 -16.45 8.42 24.19
C SER A 191 -15.61 9.60 24.68
N LEU A 192 -15.39 10.65 23.88
CA LEU A 192 -14.72 11.89 24.32
C LEU A 192 -15.48 12.56 25.46
N SER A 193 -16.80 12.68 25.35
CA SER A 193 -17.64 13.26 26.40
C SER A 193 -17.70 12.46 27.71
N MET A 194 -17.09 11.26 27.73
CA MET A 194 -17.11 10.31 28.85
C MET A 194 -15.70 9.99 29.37
N SER A 195 -14.65 10.55 28.77
CA SER A 195 -13.27 10.28 29.17
C SER A 195 -12.91 10.93 30.49
N CYS A 196 -11.99 10.32 31.24
CA CYS A 196 -11.49 10.88 32.49
C CYS A 196 -10.65 12.16 32.20
N GLY A 197 -11.29 13.34 32.26
CA GLY A 197 -10.64 14.65 32.09
C GLY A 197 -11.63 15.82 31.90
N GLN A 198 -11.54 16.82 32.80
CA GLN A 198 -12.36 18.04 33.01
C GLN A 198 -13.89 17.85 33.13
N GLU A 199 -14.38 18.07 34.36
CA GLU A 199 -15.80 18.25 34.77
C GLU A 199 -16.74 17.03 34.83
N THR A 200 -16.25 15.79 34.69
CA THR A 200 -17.05 14.59 35.01
C THR A 200 -16.65 14.00 36.35
N SER A 201 -17.64 13.69 37.21
CA SER A 201 -17.41 13.04 38.50
C SER A 201 -16.62 11.73 38.32
N VAL A 202 -15.61 11.50 39.15
CA VAL A 202 -14.66 10.36 39.11
C VAL A 202 -15.34 8.98 39.06
N SER A 203 -16.61 8.87 39.49
CA SER A 203 -17.40 7.63 39.46
C SER A 203 -18.07 7.29 38.13
N ALA A 204 -17.98 8.16 37.11
CA ALA A 204 -18.65 7.99 35.81
C ALA A 204 -17.72 8.07 34.59
N CYS A 205 -16.41 8.19 34.80
CA CYS A 205 -15.46 8.35 33.69
C CYS A 205 -15.00 6.99 33.13
N ILE A 206 -14.71 6.96 31.83
CA ILE A 206 -14.28 5.77 31.09
C ILE A 206 -12.80 5.92 30.74
N ASP A 207 -11.95 5.03 31.25
CA ASP A 207 -10.55 4.92 30.81
C ASP A 207 -10.50 4.43 29.36
N ARG A 208 -9.66 5.06 28.53
CA ARG A 208 -9.61 4.82 27.09
C ARG A 208 -8.22 4.41 26.65
N VAL A 209 -8.17 3.50 25.68
CA VAL A 209 -6.95 3.16 24.93
C VAL A 209 -7.23 3.44 23.47
N LEU A 210 -6.53 4.39 22.88
CA LEU A 210 -6.71 4.70 21.46
C LEU A 210 -5.85 3.80 20.59
N GLN A 211 -6.28 3.65 19.34
CA GLN A 211 -5.52 2.94 18.34
C GLN A 211 -4.11 3.55 18.13
N SER A 212 -4.00 4.87 18.28
CA SER A 212 -2.72 5.58 18.26
C SER A 212 -1.78 5.17 19.39
N ASP A 213 -2.32 4.82 20.56
CA ASP A 213 -1.52 4.48 21.74
C ASP A 213 -0.91 3.09 21.58
N ILE A 214 -1.66 2.16 20.97
CA ILE A 214 -1.17 0.83 20.60
C ILE A 214 -0.13 0.92 19.48
N ASN A 215 -0.43 1.72 18.44
CA ASN A 215 0.47 1.89 17.29
C ASN A 215 1.81 2.55 17.65
N LYS A 216 1.82 3.54 18.55
CA LYS A 216 3.06 4.21 19.04
C LYS A 216 4.07 3.21 19.63
N ASN A 217 3.58 2.07 20.12
CA ASN A 217 4.37 1.03 20.77
C ASN A 217 4.59 -0.22 19.88
N GLN A 218 4.13 -0.21 18.62
CA GLN A 218 4.36 -1.31 17.68
C GLN A 218 5.78 -1.24 17.08
N GLY A 219 6.66 -2.15 17.48
CA GLY A 219 8.08 -2.12 17.13
C GLY A 219 8.45 -2.68 15.74
N TYR A 220 7.55 -3.40 15.07
CA TYR A 220 7.81 -4.06 13.80
C TYR A 220 6.57 -4.11 12.89
N LEU A 221 6.78 -3.98 11.57
CA LEU A 221 5.76 -4.20 10.54
C LEU A 221 6.41 -4.77 9.27
N ALA A 222 5.91 -5.91 8.79
CA ALA A 222 6.29 -6.45 7.50
C ALA A 222 5.52 -5.75 6.36
N LEU A 223 6.22 -5.11 5.43
CA LEU A 223 5.62 -4.51 4.22
C LEU A 223 5.75 -5.44 3.00
N ASN A 224 6.87 -6.16 2.93
CA ASN A 224 7.10 -7.30 2.05
C ASN A 224 7.97 -8.33 2.78
N THR A 225 7.50 -9.56 2.90
CA THR A 225 8.26 -10.66 3.51
C THR A 225 9.31 -11.19 2.56
N GLY A 226 10.34 -11.84 3.08
CA GLY A 226 11.36 -12.48 2.26
C GLY A 226 12.67 -12.69 3.02
N THR A 227 13.63 -13.24 2.30
CA THR A 227 14.98 -13.47 2.82
C THR A 227 15.98 -12.80 1.89
N ALA A 228 16.98 -12.14 2.47
CA ALA A 228 18.07 -11.54 1.72
C ALA A 228 19.39 -11.62 2.47
N VAL A 229 20.49 -11.76 1.73
CA VAL A 229 21.84 -11.55 2.25
C VAL A 229 22.38 -10.28 1.62
N GLY A 230 22.89 -9.38 2.43
CA GLY A 230 23.46 -8.12 1.96
C GLY A 230 24.30 -7.42 3.01
N ARG A 231 25.09 -6.45 2.56
CA ARG A 231 25.80 -5.52 3.45
C ARG A 231 24.81 -4.52 4.02
N ILE A 232 24.74 -4.38 5.34
CA ILE A 232 23.90 -3.35 5.96
C ILE A 232 24.52 -1.99 5.65
N HIS A 233 23.69 -1.07 5.17
CA HIS A 233 24.10 0.30 4.90
C HIS A 233 23.03 1.25 5.44
N ILE A 234 23.41 2.02 6.46
CA ILE A 234 22.51 2.98 7.09
C ILE A 234 22.61 4.32 6.37
N ILE A 235 21.48 4.78 5.83
CA ILE A 235 21.40 6.04 5.11
C ILE A 235 20.57 7.02 5.91
N ASP A 236 21.24 8.06 6.39
CA ASP A 236 20.59 9.13 7.15
C ASP A 236 19.71 10.00 6.27
N LYS A 237 20.19 10.34 5.07
CA LYS A 237 19.46 11.07 4.04
C LYS A 237 19.97 10.62 2.69
N LEU A 238 19.06 10.25 1.80
CA LEU A 238 19.43 9.93 0.43
C LEU A 238 19.55 11.22 -0.37
N ASP A 239 20.78 11.57 -0.75
CA ASP A 239 21.08 12.65 -1.70
C ASP A 239 22.04 12.13 -2.79
N ASP A 240 22.36 12.99 -3.75
CA ASP A 240 23.16 12.63 -4.92
C ASP A 240 24.62 12.23 -4.59
N THR A 241 25.05 12.37 -3.33
CA THR A 241 26.37 11.97 -2.86
C THR A 241 26.42 10.56 -2.28
N VAL A 242 25.26 9.97 -1.97
CA VAL A 242 25.19 8.64 -1.36
C VAL A 242 25.26 7.55 -2.44
N GLU A 243 26.33 6.76 -2.39
CA GLU A 243 26.51 5.60 -3.27
C GLU A 243 25.86 4.36 -2.66
N ILE A 244 25.02 3.67 -3.44
CA ILE A 244 24.35 2.44 -3.01
C ILE A 244 24.81 1.30 -3.91
N GLY A 245 25.40 0.27 -3.29
CA GLY A 245 25.76 -0.98 -3.94
C GLY A 245 24.54 -1.90 -4.17
N ASP A 246 24.64 -2.75 -5.19
CA ASP A 246 23.62 -3.73 -5.55
C ASP A 246 23.43 -4.86 -4.52
N ASN A 247 24.44 -5.07 -3.68
CA ASN A 247 24.55 -6.11 -2.64
C ASN A 247 24.19 -5.61 -1.23
N GLU A 248 23.48 -4.49 -1.12
CA GLU A 248 23.19 -3.86 0.18
C GLU A 248 21.77 -4.13 0.68
N ILE A 249 21.62 -4.19 2.00
CA ILE A 249 20.34 -4.09 2.71
C ILE A 249 20.33 -2.70 3.35
N LEU A 250 19.43 -1.83 2.87
CA LEU A 250 19.42 -0.44 3.31
C LEU A 250 18.60 -0.25 4.58
N VAL A 251 19.13 0.53 5.52
CA VAL A 251 18.38 1.05 6.67
C VAL A 251 18.12 2.52 6.44
N LEU A 252 16.85 2.88 6.23
CA LEU A 252 16.44 4.23 5.82
C LEU A 252 15.74 4.96 6.97
N LYS A 253 16.27 6.13 7.34
CA LYS A 253 15.59 7.05 8.27
C LYS A 253 14.37 7.74 7.65
N GLU A 254 14.43 7.99 6.35
CA GLU A 254 13.40 8.68 5.58
C GLU A 254 13.13 7.96 4.27
N LEU A 255 11.93 8.13 3.73
CA LEU A 255 11.54 7.51 2.47
C LEU A 255 12.13 8.33 1.30
N PRO A 256 13.08 7.79 0.53
CA PRO A 256 13.57 8.48 -0.65
C PRO A 256 12.51 8.54 -1.76
N ILE A 257 12.62 9.55 -2.62
CA ILE A 257 11.78 9.73 -3.82
C ILE A 257 12.04 8.61 -4.85
N SER A 258 13.26 8.09 -4.87
CA SER A 258 13.66 6.98 -5.72
C SER A 258 14.76 6.15 -5.07
N LEU A 259 14.75 4.85 -5.28
CA LEU A 259 15.76 3.94 -4.75
C LEU A 259 16.35 3.12 -5.90
N PRO A 260 17.70 3.03 -6.03
CA PRO A 260 18.29 2.04 -6.92
C PRO A 260 17.97 0.63 -6.39
N PRO A 261 18.08 -0.41 -7.22
CA PRO A 261 17.81 -1.75 -6.74
C PRO A 261 18.78 -2.23 -5.65
N VAL A 262 18.26 -2.89 -4.62
CA VAL A 262 19.00 -3.37 -3.43
C VAL A 262 18.58 -4.79 -3.03
N ARG A 263 19.26 -5.43 -2.07
CA ARG A 263 18.93 -6.77 -1.56
C ARG A 263 17.84 -6.76 -0.49
N GLY A 264 17.63 -5.66 0.20
CA GLY A 264 16.58 -5.53 1.23
C GLY A 264 16.40 -4.09 1.69
N VAL A 265 15.27 -3.81 2.34
CA VAL A 265 14.96 -2.48 2.89
C VAL A 265 14.44 -2.60 4.32
N ILE A 266 14.98 -1.80 5.22
CA ILE A 266 14.56 -1.64 6.61
C ILE A 266 14.25 -0.16 6.84
N LEU A 267 13.00 0.16 7.20
CA LEU A 267 12.55 1.52 7.46
C LEU A 267 12.55 1.81 8.96
N ALA A 268 13.13 2.93 9.37
CA ALA A 268 13.11 3.38 10.76
C ALA A 268 11.82 4.15 11.14
N LYS A 269 11.05 4.59 10.14
CA LYS A 269 9.75 5.27 10.30
C LYS A 269 8.64 4.46 9.62
N PRO A 270 7.41 4.43 10.17
CA PRO A 270 6.30 3.70 9.55
C PRO A 270 6.03 4.20 8.12
N SER A 271 5.74 3.28 7.21
CA SER A 271 5.37 3.56 5.81
C SER A 271 4.09 2.86 5.44
N SER A 272 3.37 3.41 4.45
CA SER A 272 2.24 2.70 3.86
C SER A 272 2.73 1.49 3.04
N PRO A 273 1.97 0.39 3.02
CA PRO A 273 2.21 -0.80 2.18
C PRO A 273 2.07 -0.55 0.67
N LEU A 274 1.47 0.59 0.29
CA LEU A 274 1.39 1.06 -1.09
C LEU A 274 2.51 2.03 -1.48
N SER A 275 3.45 2.31 -0.57
CA SER A 275 4.55 3.21 -0.90
C SER A 275 5.30 2.68 -2.12
N HIS A 276 5.81 3.62 -2.93
CA HIS A 276 6.58 3.29 -4.13
C HIS A 276 7.71 2.30 -3.83
N ILE A 277 8.36 2.44 -2.68
CA ILE A 277 9.40 1.52 -2.17
C ILE A 277 8.85 0.10 -1.98
N ASN A 278 7.66 -0.08 -1.43
CA ASN A 278 7.11 -1.42 -1.25
C ASN A 278 6.74 -2.09 -2.58
N ILE A 279 6.28 -1.30 -3.56
CA ILE A 279 6.01 -1.79 -4.91
C ILE A 279 7.33 -2.24 -5.57
N LEU A 280 8.40 -1.45 -5.43
CA LEU A 280 9.74 -1.81 -5.90
C LEU A 280 10.25 -3.08 -5.23
N ALA A 281 10.16 -3.18 -3.90
CA ALA A 281 10.61 -4.33 -3.13
C ALA A 281 9.89 -5.62 -3.55
N LYS A 282 8.57 -5.56 -3.80
CA LYS A 282 7.80 -6.68 -4.37
C LYS A 282 8.27 -7.03 -5.77
N GLY A 283 8.53 -6.03 -6.62
CA GLY A 283 9.05 -6.25 -7.98
C GLY A 283 10.42 -6.91 -7.99
N TRP A 284 11.31 -6.53 -7.06
CA TRP A 284 12.65 -7.10 -6.91
C TRP A 284 12.67 -8.41 -6.09
N ASN A 285 11.53 -8.83 -5.55
CA ASN A 285 11.41 -9.98 -4.67
C ASN A 285 12.35 -9.94 -3.45
N ILE A 286 12.38 -8.79 -2.76
CA ILE A 286 13.24 -8.55 -1.59
C ILE A 286 12.42 -8.21 -0.32
N PRO A 287 12.92 -8.52 0.89
CA PRO A 287 12.27 -8.10 2.12
C PRO A 287 12.23 -6.57 2.26
N ASN A 288 11.08 -6.05 2.70
CA ASN A 288 10.86 -4.65 3.07
C ASN A 288 10.10 -4.60 4.40
N ILE A 289 10.73 -4.11 5.45
CA ILE A 289 10.17 -4.11 6.81
C ILE A 289 10.35 -2.76 7.49
N TYR A 290 9.45 -2.43 8.40
CA TYR A 290 9.61 -1.35 9.35
C TYR A 290 10.06 -1.92 10.69
N ILE A 291 11.08 -1.30 11.29
CA ILE A 291 11.53 -1.56 12.66
C ILE A 291 11.65 -0.20 13.36
N LYS A 292 11.04 -0.08 14.54
CA LYS A 292 11.13 1.15 15.33
C LYS A 292 12.58 1.45 15.70
N ASP A 293 13.03 2.67 15.39
CA ASP A 293 14.40 3.13 15.65
C ASP A 293 15.49 2.22 15.00
N ALA A 294 15.18 1.62 13.83
CA ALA A 294 16.08 0.71 13.12
C ALA A 294 17.48 1.30 12.88
N ASP A 295 17.56 2.60 12.58
CA ASP A 295 18.80 3.34 12.36
C ASP A 295 19.73 3.32 13.58
N LYS A 296 19.14 3.32 14.79
CA LYS A 296 19.90 3.22 16.05
C LYS A 296 20.21 1.76 16.36
N LEU A 297 19.22 0.89 16.20
CA LEU A 297 19.33 -0.54 16.50
C LEU A 297 20.42 -1.20 15.66
N PHE A 298 20.53 -0.84 14.38
CA PHE A 298 21.47 -1.45 13.45
C PHE A 298 22.80 -0.70 13.33
N LYS A 299 23.05 0.34 14.15
CA LYS A 299 24.25 1.18 14.05
C LYS A 299 25.57 0.39 14.10
N GLU A 300 25.63 -0.66 14.93
CA GLU A 300 26.82 -1.54 15.06
C GLU A 300 26.95 -2.57 13.92
N TYR A 301 25.91 -2.71 13.11
CA TYR A 301 25.80 -3.67 12.01
C TYR A 301 26.19 -3.04 10.68
N ASP A 302 26.31 -1.71 10.62
CA ASP A 302 26.64 -0.96 9.43
C ASP A 302 27.95 -1.48 8.80
N THR A 303 27.97 -1.55 7.47
CA THR A 303 29.07 -2.09 6.63
C THR A 303 29.33 -3.60 6.72
N TYR A 304 28.71 -4.32 7.66
CA TYR A 304 28.84 -5.77 7.78
C TYR A 304 27.78 -6.53 6.99
N ILE A 305 28.09 -7.79 6.67
CA ILE A 305 27.21 -8.67 5.88
C ILE A 305 26.28 -9.43 6.83
N TYR A 306 24.99 -9.33 6.56
CA TYR A 306 23.95 -10.01 7.32
C TYR A 306 22.94 -10.68 6.39
N LYS A 307 22.38 -11.78 6.88
CA LYS A 307 21.16 -12.39 6.36
C LYS A 307 19.98 -11.84 7.14
N LEU A 308 19.06 -11.19 6.42
CA LEU A 308 17.76 -10.77 6.91
C LEU A 308 16.72 -11.81 6.50
N ASP A 309 16.08 -12.41 7.49
CA ASP A 309 14.86 -13.21 7.29
C ASP A 309 13.68 -12.40 7.86
N ALA A 310 12.69 -12.09 7.03
CA ALA A 310 11.52 -11.30 7.41
C ALA A 310 10.23 -12.08 7.11
N SER A 311 9.47 -12.40 8.14
CA SER A 311 8.14 -13.01 8.04
C SER A 311 7.05 -11.95 8.24
N LEU A 312 5.78 -12.35 8.27
CA LEU A 312 4.68 -11.41 8.55
C LEU A 312 4.74 -10.82 9.97
N THR A 313 5.37 -11.54 10.91
CA THR A 313 5.27 -11.25 12.36
C THR A 313 6.60 -11.03 13.05
N GLU A 314 7.71 -11.45 12.43
CA GLU A 314 9.04 -11.40 13.03
C GLU A 314 10.13 -11.17 11.97
N TYR A 315 11.31 -10.81 12.46
CA TYR A 315 12.52 -10.78 11.66
C TYR A 315 13.68 -11.38 12.44
N SER A 316 14.67 -11.91 11.74
CA SER A 316 15.97 -12.22 12.29
C SER A 316 17.07 -11.64 11.42
N LEU A 317 18.12 -11.13 12.07
CA LEU A 317 19.33 -10.65 11.41
C LEU A 317 20.52 -11.48 11.91
N THR A 318 21.06 -12.34 11.05
CA THR A 318 22.18 -13.23 11.40
C THR A 318 23.40 -12.88 10.58
N ARG A 319 24.58 -12.80 11.22
CA ARG A 319 25.83 -12.45 10.53
C ARG A 319 26.12 -13.48 9.43
N ALA A 320 26.51 -13.00 8.26
CA ALA A 320 26.77 -13.83 7.09
C ALA A 320 28.18 -13.58 6.53
N SER A 321 28.73 -14.57 5.82
CA SER A 321 30.05 -14.50 5.20
C SER A 321 30.01 -13.84 3.83
N ILE A 322 31.18 -13.46 3.31
CA ILE A 322 31.31 -12.93 1.94
C ILE A 322 30.93 -13.97 0.88
N ASP A 323 31.10 -15.26 1.18
CA ASP A 323 30.70 -16.34 0.29
C ASP A 323 29.18 -16.55 0.28
N GLN A 324 28.49 -16.24 1.38
CA GLN A 324 27.02 -16.20 1.39
C GLN A 324 26.46 -14.96 0.69
N LEU A 325 27.24 -13.86 0.63
CA LEU A 325 26.92 -12.69 -0.20
C LEU A 325 27.03 -13.03 -1.69
N LYS A 326 27.95 -13.92 -2.06
CA LYS A 326 28.01 -14.58 -3.37
C LYS A 326 26.89 -15.63 -3.46
N THR A 327 25.64 -15.19 -3.46
CA THR A 327 24.53 -16.10 -3.78
C THR A 327 24.78 -16.73 -5.16
N ASP A 328 24.43 -18.00 -5.34
CA ASP A 328 24.27 -18.69 -6.65
C ASP A 328 23.16 -18.01 -7.48
N PHE A 329 23.34 -16.73 -7.77
CA PHE A 329 22.49 -16.00 -8.67
C PHE A 329 22.86 -16.45 -10.07
N VAL A 330 22.21 -17.51 -10.53
CA VAL A 330 22.20 -17.86 -11.95
C VAL A 330 21.57 -16.65 -12.64
N SER A 331 22.42 -15.84 -13.28
CA SER A 331 21.96 -14.72 -14.09
C SER A 331 20.96 -15.28 -15.11
N PRO A 332 19.68 -14.86 -15.08
CA PRO A 332 18.76 -15.17 -16.15
C PRO A 332 19.44 -14.79 -17.47
N GLY A 333 19.20 -15.59 -18.52
CA GLY A 333 19.56 -15.16 -19.87
C GLY A 333 19.00 -13.76 -20.13
N GLN A 334 19.75 -12.94 -20.87
CA GLN A 334 19.36 -11.57 -21.18
C GLN A 334 17.90 -11.52 -21.67
N GLN A 335 17.07 -10.72 -21.00
CA GLN A 335 15.68 -10.50 -21.38
C GLN A 335 15.63 -9.51 -22.55
N VAL A 336 15.19 -9.98 -23.71
CA VAL A 336 14.94 -9.14 -24.89
C VAL A 336 13.44 -8.85 -24.95
N PRO A 337 12.99 -7.63 -24.60
CA PRO A 337 11.56 -7.34 -24.60
C PRO A 337 10.99 -7.37 -26.03
N PRO A 338 9.82 -8.02 -26.22
CA PRO A 338 9.23 -8.18 -27.55
C PRO A 338 8.84 -6.81 -28.13
N VAL A 339 9.10 -6.63 -29.42
CA VAL A 339 8.84 -5.37 -30.13
C VAL A 339 8.42 -5.63 -31.57
N ASN A 340 7.54 -4.78 -32.10
CA ASN A 340 7.23 -4.68 -33.52
C ASN A 340 7.44 -3.24 -33.99
N LEU A 341 8.51 -3.03 -34.76
CA LEU A 341 8.90 -1.74 -35.32
C LEU A 341 8.32 -1.47 -36.72
N GLY A 342 7.57 -2.42 -37.29
CA GLY A 342 6.98 -2.29 -38.63
C GLY A 342 5.72 -1.41 -38.67
N ILE A 343 5.23 -0.94 -37.52
CA ILE A 343 3.99 -0.17 -37.41
C ILE A 343 4.29 1.28 -37.06
N THR A 344 3.94 2.19 -37.96
CA THR A 344 4.12 3.65 -37.80
C THR A 344 2.80 4.38 -37.47
N LYS A 345 1.66 3.70 -37.55
CA LYS A 345 0.33 4.30 -37.31
C LYS A 345 0.19 4.77 -35.86
N LEU A 346 -0.22 6.02 -35.68
CA LEU A 346 -0.72 6.53 -34.39
C LEU A 346 -2.14 5.99 -34.17
N ALA A 347 -2.30 5.05 -33.23
CA ALA A 347 -3.59 4.42 -32.94
C ALA A 347 -4.28 5.07 -31.74
N GLY A 348 -5.61 5.23 -31.81
CA GLY A 348 -6.42 5.58 -30.65
C GLY A 348 -6.54 4.40 -29.68
N LEU A 349 -6.77 4.67 -28.39
CA LEU A 349 -6.88 3.62 -27.38
C LEU A 349 -7.97 2.59 -27.71
N ARG A 350 -9.08 3.02 -28.35
CA ARG A 350 -10.17 2.11 -28.78
C ARG A 350 -9.72 1.06 -29.79
N GLU A 351 -8.71 1.37 -30.59
CA GLU A 351 -8.17 0.47 -31.62
C GLU A 351 -7.19 -0.56 -31.03
N MET A 352 -6.66 -0.31 -29.83
CA MET A 352 -5.64 -1.15 -29.21
C MET A 352 -6.21 -2.36 -28.48
N ARG A 353 -5.42 -3.42 -28.44
CA ARG A 353 -5.61 -4.66 -27.70
C ARG A 353 -4.33 -5.03 -26.95
N LYS A 354 -4.40 -6.03 -26.08
CA LYS A 354 -3.29 -6.54 -25.26
C LYS A 354 -2.07 -6.90 -26.11
N LYS A 355 -2.30 -7.49 -27.29
CA LYS A 355 -1.23 -7.88 -28.23
C LYS A 355 -0.45 -6.69 -28.78
N ASP A 356 -1.04 -5.49 -28.77
CA ASP A 356 -0.40 -4.29 -29.29
C ASP A 356 0.58 -3.67 -28.27
N SER A 357 0.81 -4.33 -27.12
CA SER A 357 1.86 -3.96 -26.16
C SER A 357 3.25 -3.97 -26.80
N ILE A 358 3.49 -4.82 -27.80
CA ILE A 358 4.74 -4.88 -28.54
C ILE A 358 4.89 -3.72 -29.55
N ILE A 359 3.86 -2.88 -29.72
CA ILE A 359 3.85 -1.72 -30.64
C ILE A 359 3.77 -0.39 -29.86
N TYR A 360 2.92 -0.33 -28.83
CA TYR A 360 2.59 0.88 -28.06
C TYR A 360 2.93 0.78 -26.57
N GLY A 361 3.54 -0.31 -26.14
CA GLY A 361 3.84 -0.60 -24.74
C GLY A 361 2.62 -1.03 -23.93
N SER A 362 2.90 -1.62 -22.78
CA SER A 362 1.91 -2.28 -21.94
C SER A 362 0.83 -1.36 -21.39
N LYS A 363 1.19 -0.11 -21.05
CA LYS A 363 0.25 0.85 -20.46
C LYS A 363 -0.85 1.24 -21.43
N ALA A 364 -0.48 1.59 -22.66
CA ALA A 364 -1.42 1.95 -23.72
C ALA A 364 -2.31 0.74 -24.10
N ALA A 365 -1.70 -0.44 -24.29
CA ALA A 365 -2.42 -1.66 -24.62
C ALA A 365 -3.45 -2.08 -23.54
N ASN A 366 -3.07 -2.01 -22.25
CA ASN A 366 -3.98 -2.31 -21.14
C ASN A 366 -5.15 -1.31 -21.04
N LEU A 367 -4.92 -0.02 -21.29
CA LEU A 367 -6.00 0.98 -21.35
C LEU A 367 -6.94 0.74 -22.55
N GLY A 368 -6.40 0.32 -23.68
CA GLY A 368 -7.18 -0.09 -24.84
C GLY A 368 -8.08 -1.30 -24.54
N GLU A 369 -7.54 -2.32 -23.86
CA GLU A 369 -8.32 -3.46 -23.37
C GLU A 369 -9.46 -3.02 -22.46
N MET A 370 -9.22 -2.12 -21.51
CA MET A 370 -10.26 -1.62 -20.62
C MET A 370 -11.40 -0.90 -21.39
N LEU A 371 -11.08 -0.09 -22.39
CA LEU A 371 -12.08 0.57 -23.23
C LEU A 371 -12.92 -0.44 -24.03
N ASN A 372 -12.31 -1.53 -24.48
CA ASN A 372 -12.99 -2.56 -25.27
C ASN A 372 -13.81 -3.52 -24.41
N ALA A 373 -13.39 -3.76 -23.16
CA ALA A 373 -14.14 -4.55 -22.20
C ALA A 373 -15.50 -3.92 -21.83
N LYS A 374 -15.67 -2.60 -22.05
CA LYS A 374 -16.92 -1.85 -21.77
C LYS A 374 -17.50 -2.16 -20.39
N VAL A 375 -16.62 -2.21 -19.37
CA VAL A 375 -17.03 -2.49 -18.00
C VAL A 375 -18.05 -1.43 -17.55
N ALA A 376 -19.20 -1.86 -17.05
CA ALA A 376 -20.27 -0.97 -16.64
C ALA A 376 -19.74 0.04 -15.60
N ASN A 377 -20.10 1.31 -15.78
CA ASN A 377 -19.73 2.41 -14.89
C ASN A 377 -18.21 2.69 -14.77
N VAL A 378 -17.38 2.14 -15.67
CA VAL A 378 -15.95 2.47 -15.76
C VAL A 378 -15.72 3.38 -16.95
N ILE A 379 -15.18 4.57 -16.69
CA ILE A 379 -14.83 5.56 -17.72
C ILE A 379 -13.31 5.61 -17.84
N VAL A 380 -12.80 5.30 -19.02
CA VAL A 380 -11.38 5.47 -19.36
C VAL A 380 -11.26 6.71 -20.25
N PRO A 381 -10.43 7.72 -19.88
CA PRO A 381 -10.20 8.89 -20.72
C PRO A 381 -9.64 8.49 -22.07
N ASP A 382 -10.18 9.13 -23.11
CA ASP A 382 -9.73 8.88 -24.47
C ASP A 382 -8.29 9.37 -24.68
N GLY A 383 -7.63 8.76 -25.66
CA GLY A 383 -6.23 9.02 -25.97
C GLY A 383 -5.77 8.26 -27.21
N PHE A 384 -4.52 8.50 -27.57
CA PHE A 384 -3.82 7.78 -28.63
C PHE A 384 -2.34 7.62 -28.28
N SER A 385 -1.66 6.70 -28.94
CA SER A 385 -0.26 6.42 -28.65
C SER A 385 0.60 6.43 -29.91
N ILE A 386 1.84 6.87 -29.73
CA ILE A 386 2.87 6.92 -30.77
C ILE A 386 3.65 5.59 -30.73
N PRO A 387 3.69 4.79 -31.81
CA PRO A 387 4.33 3.48 -31.79
C PRO A 387 5.86 3.57 -31.68
N PHE A 388 6.50 2.48 -31.25
CA PHE A 388 7.95 2.37 -31.05
C PHE A 388 8.79 2.69 -32.30
N ALA A 389 8.24 2.47 -33.50
CA ALA A 389 8.93 2.77 -34.76
C ALA A 389 9.42 4.23 -34.82
N TRP A 390 8.63 5.19 -34.31
CA TRP A 390 9.01 6.59 -34.32
C TRP A 390 10.09 6.93 -33.29
N TYR A 391 10.11 6.24 -32.15
CA TYR A 391 11.23 6.36 -31.21
C TYR A 391 12.51 5.81 -31.85
N LYS A 392 12.47 4.63 -32.48
CA LYS A 392 13.64 4.06 -33.17
C LYS A 392 14.16 5.00 -34.27
N ALA A 393 13.26 5.53 -35.10
CA ALA A 393 13.61 6.48 -36.16
C ALA A 393 14.24 7.76 -35.57
N PHE A 394 13.63 8.35 -34.54
CA PHE A 394 14.16 9.53 -33.86
C PHE A 394 15.58 9.29 -33.31
N MET A 395 15.82 8.15 -32.67
CA MET A 395 17.15 7.82 -32.14
C MET A 395 18.19 7.72 -33.26
N SER A 396 17.83 7.09 -34.38
CA SER A 396 18.76 6.88 -35.50
C SER A 396 19.04 8.15 -36.31
N GLU A 397 18.00 8.94 -36.63
CA GLU A 397 18.12 10.20 -37.37
C GLU A 397 18.94 11.26 -36.61
N ASN A 398 18.96 11.17 -35.27
CA ASN A 398 19.76 12.04 -34.41
C ASN A 398 21.13 11.44 -34.04
N GLY A 399 21.48 10.25 -34.53
CA GLY A 399 22.73 9.55 -34.23
C GLY A 399 22.89 9.12 -32.76
N LEU A 400 21.78 9.07 -32.01
CA LEU A 400 21.75 8.74 -30.58
C LEU A 400 21.89 7.25 -30.34
N ASP A 401 21.56 6.41 -31.33
CA ASP A 401 21.84 4.98 -31.31
C ASP A 401 23.35 4.70 -31.24
N LYS A 402 24.14 5.38 -32.08
CA LYS A 402 25.61 5.27 -32.05
C LYS A 402 26.21 5.81 -30.75
N THR A 403 25.69 6.95 -30.26
CA THR A 403 26.11 7.48 -28.95
C THR A 403 25.84 6.48 -27.83
N LEU A 404 24.68 5.81 -27.86
CA LEU A 404 24.34 4.79 -26.88
C LEU A 404 25.26 3.56 -26.99
N GLU A 405 25.55 3.07 -28.20
CA GLU A 405 26.49 1.96 -28.42
C GLU A 405 27.85 2.24 -27.80
N VAL A 406 28.42 3.43 -28.05
CA VAL A 406 29.71 3.85 -27.46
C VAL A 406 29.63 3.90 -25.93
N LEU A 407 28.53 4.42 -25.35
CA LEU A 407 28.36 4.44 -23.89
C LEU A 407 28.28 3.04 -23.29
N LEU A 408 27.63 2.09 -23.98
CA LEU A 408 27.47 0.72 -23.49
C LEU A 408 28.77 -0.10 -23.57
N GLU A 409 29.74 0.33 -24.38
CA GLU A 409 31.09 -0.27 -24.48
C GLU A 409 32.12 0.41 -23.55
N ASP A 410 31.79 1.58 -22.99
CA ASP A 410 32.68 2.33 -22.09
C ASP A 410 32.81 1.64 -20.73
N ASN A 411 34.03 1.25 -20.36
CA ASN A 411 34.34 0.57 -19.10
C ASN A 411 33.93 1.39 -17.88
N ASP A 412 34.17 2.71 -17.90
CA ASP A 412 33.78 3.58 -16.79
C ASP A 412 32.26 3.66 -16.69
N PHE A 413 31.54 3.69 -17.82
CA PHE A 413 30.08 3.66 -17.79
C PHE A 413 29.54 2.34 -17.21
N ILE A 414 30.16 1.21 -17.54
CA ILE A 414 29.76 -0.11 -17.05
C ILE A 414 30.03 -0.25 -15.55
N HIS A 415 31.14 0.28 -15.03
CA HIS A 415 31.59 -0.02 -13.67
C HIS A 415 31.50 1.15 -12.67
N ASN A 416 31.31 2.39 -13.12
CA ASN A 416 31.24 3.58 -12.26
C ASN A 416 29.84 4.22 -12.27
N PRO A 417 29.03 4.03 -11.21
CA PRO A 417 27.67 4.58 -11.12
C PRO A 417 27.60 6.10 -11.22
N ARG A 418 28.59 6.83 -10.69
CA ARG A 418 28.63 8.30 -10.72
C ARG A 418 28.84 8.81 -12.15
N TYR A 419 29.82 8.25 -12.84
CA TYR A 419 30.08 8.57 -14.25
C TYR A 419 28.89 8.19 -15.13
N ARG A 420 28.29 7.02 -14.89
CA ARG A 420 27.07 6.57 -15.57
C ARG A 420 25.90 7.52 -15.37
N ARG A 421 25.65 7.99 -14.14
CA ARG A 421 24.58 8.96 -13.84
C ARG A 421 24.75 10.24 -14.66
N GLN A 422 25.96 10.78 -14.70
CA GLN A 422 26.30 11.97 -15.50
C GLN A 422 26.06 11.71 -16.99
N LYS A 423 26.58 10.60 -17.54
CA LYS A 423 26.44 10.28 -18.96
C LYS A 423 25.00 10.03 -19.39
N LEU A 424 24.20 9.40 -18.54
CA LEU A 424 22.77 9.24 -18.78
C LEU A 424 22.02 10.58 -18.77
N GLU A 425 22.44 11.54 -17.93
CA GLU A 425 21.89 12.90 -17.96
C GLU A 425 22.27 13.64 -19.25
N GLU A 426 23.54 13.59 -19.66
CA GLU A 426 24.01 14.14 -20.95
C GLU A 426 23.22 13.54 -22.13
N PHE A 427 23.04 12.22 -22.13
CA PHE A 427 22.29 11.51 -23.16
C PHE A 427 20.81 11.93 -23.22
N ARG A 428 20.18 12.13 -22.06
CA ARG A 428 18.81 12.65 -21.98
C ARG A 428 18.69 14.07 -22.50
N ASN A 429 19.68 14.92 -22.24
CA ASN A 429 19.72 16.29 -22.78
C ASN A 429 19.89 16.27 -24.31
N ALA A 430 20.66 15.32 -24.85
CA ALA A 430 20.77 15.11 -26.28
C ALA A 430 19.41 14.69 -26.90
N ILE A 431 18.68 13.76 -26.26
CA ILE A 431 17.32 13.39 -26.68
C ILE A 431 16.37 14.60 -26.65
N GLN A 432 16.45 15.44 -25.62
CA GLN A 432 15.60 16.63 -25.51
C GLN A 432 15.90 17.65 -26.62
N SER A 433 17.16 17.78 -27.03
CA SER A 433 17.62 18.70 -28.08
C SER A 433 17.50 18.14 -29.50
N GLY A 434 17.24 16.83 -29.65
CA GLY A 434 17.15 16.17 -30.94
C GLY A 434 16.09 16.78 -31.87
N LYS A 435 16.41 16.75 -33.17
CA LYS A 435 15.54 17.17 -34.27
C LYS A 435 14.34 16.23 -34.34
N PHE A 436 13.15 16.81 -34.29
CA PHE A 436 11.89 16.06 -34.34
C PHE A 436 11.36 16.01 -35.77
N ASP A 437 10.88 14.86 -36.22
CA ASP A 437 10.35 14.68 -37.56
C ASP A 437 9.12 15.58 -37.81
N PRO A 438 9.13 16.44 -38.86
CA PRO A 438 8.03 17.36 -39.13
C PRO A 438 6.71 16.67 -39.47
N GLU A 439 6.76 15.50 -40.11
CA GLU A 439 5.58 14.76 -40.52
C GLU A 439 4.92 14.10 -39.30
N LEU A 440 5.71 13.49 -38.40
CA LEU A 440 5.25 13.00 -37.12
C LEU A 440 4.65 14.12 -36.27
N ARG A 441 5.30 15.29 -36.19
CA ARG A 441 4.73 16.47 -35.49
C ARG A 441 3.33 16.76 -36.03
N ARG A 442 3.20 16.86 -37.36
CA ARG A 442 1.92 17.13 -38.02
C ARG A 442 0.87 16.07 -37.68
N GLN A 443 1.23 14.79 -37.68
CA GLN A 443 0.31 13.69 -37.34
C GLN A 443 -0.15 13.74 -35.88
N ILE A 444 0.77 13.98 -34.94
CA ILE A 444 0.46 14.12 -33.51
C ILE A 444 -0.50 15.28 -33.28
N ILE A 445 -0.18 16.47 -33.79
CA ILE A 445 -1.02 17.67 -33.61
C ILE A 445 -2.38 17.47 -34.26
N LYS A 446 -2.44 16.91 -35.48
CA LYS A 446 -3.70 16.61 -36.16
C LYS A 446 -4.57 15.67 -35.34
N LYS A 447 -3.99 14.57 -34.81
CA LYS A 447 -4.74 13.59 -34.01
C LYS A 447 -5.18 14.18 -32.67
N TRP A 448 -4.35 14.98 -32.02
CA TRP A 448 -4.71 15.70 -30.79
C TRP A 448 -5.88 16.68 -31.00
N LYS A 449 -5.87 17.47 -32.08
CA LYS A 449 -6.95 18.39 -32.41
C LYS A 449 -8.25 17.67 -32.81
N LEU A 450 -8.16 16.68 -33.70
CA LEU A 450 -9.34 16.02 -34.26
C LEU A 450 -9.97 14.99 -33.30
N GLN A 451 -9.17 14.15 -32.66
CA GLN A 451 -9.67 13.10 -31.76
C GLN A 451 -9.95 13.64 -30.36
N LEU A 452 -9.03 14.43 -29.82
CA LEU A 452 -9.11 14.88 -28.41
C LEU A 452 -9.65 16.30 -28.27
N GLY A 453 -9.95 16.99 -29.38
CA GLY A 453 -10.52 18.34 -29.39
C GLY A 453 -9.56 19.43 -28.92
N GLY A 454 -8.24 19.18 -28.94
CA GLY A 454 -7.24 20.12 -28.41
C GLY A 454 -7.31 20.32 -26.88
N ARG A 455 -8.01 19.43 -26.15
CA ARG A 455 -8.10 19.47 -24.69
C ARG A 455 -6.73 19.27 -24.04
N PRO A 456 -6.54 19.74 -22.78
CA PRO A 456 -5.32 19.44 -22.02
C PRO A 456 -5.06 17.93 -21.91
N VAL A 457 -3.82 17.52 -22.17
CA VAL A 457 -3.42 16.10 -22.19
C VAL A 457 -2.27 15.80 -21.22
N PHE A 458 -2.20 14.55 -20.80
CA PHE A 458 -1.03 13.93 -20.22
C PHE A 458 -0.26 13.19 -21.31
N VAL A 459 1.07 13.32 -21.29
CA VAL A 459 1.98 12.49 -22.08
C VAL A 459 2.64 11.50 -21.13
N ARG A 460 2.37 10.20 -21.32
CA ARG A 460 2.72 9.14 -20.37
C ARG A 460 3.64 8.13 -21.04
N SER A 461 4.64 7.67 -20.29
CA SER A 461 5.52 6.58 -20.71
C SER A 461 4.76 5.28 -20.90
N SER A 462 5.14 4.49 -21.91
CA SER A 462 4.64 3.14 -22.14
C SER A 462 5.75 2.36 -22.85
N SER A 463 6.67 1.74 -22.11
CA SER A 463 7.77 0.97 -22.72
C SER A 463 7.38 -0.47 -23.03
N ASN A 464 8.17 -1.15 -23.87
CA ASN A 464 8.09 -2.60 -24.08
C ASN A 464 8.71 -3.41 -22.92
N SER A 465 9.41 -2.75 -21.99
CA SER A 465 10.02 -3.41 -20.84
C SER A 465 9.11 -3.49 -19.60
N GLU A 466 8.07 -2.66 -19.46
CA GLU A 466 7.30 -2.52 -18.19
C GLU A 466 6.63 -3.81 -17.67
N ASP A 467 6.39 -4.82 -18.52
CA ASP A 467 5.69 -6.09 -18.19
C ASP A 467 6.60 -7.33 -18.28
N LEU A 468 7.93 -7.17 -18.26
CA LEU A 468 8.86 -8.29 -18.26
C LEU A 468 8.82 -9.08 -16.94
N PRO A 469 9.11 -10.40 -16.94
CA PRO A 469 9.29 -11.18 -15.72
C PRO A 469 10.23 -10.48 -14.74
N ASN A 470 9.77 -10.34 -13.49
CA ASN A 470 10.50 -9.71 -12.37
C ASN A 470 10.89 -8.24 -12.59
N PHE A 471 10.38 -7.57 -13.63
CA PHE A 471 10.64 -6.15 -13.87
C PHE A 471 9.32 -5.36 -13.91
N SER A 472 9.28 -4.26 -13.16
CA SER A 472 8.16 -3.33 -13.13
C SER A 472 8.65 -1.93 -13.46
N GLY A 473 8.00 -1.27 -14.42
CA GLY A 473 8.27 0.13 -14.79
C GLY A 473 7.77 1.18 -13.79
N ALA A 474 7.18 0.77 -12.67
CA ALA A 474 6.50 1.68 -11.74
C ALA A 474 7.44 2.73 -11.14
N GLY A 475 7.17 4.00 -11.43
CA GLY A 475 7.95 5.16 -10.97
C GLY A 475 9.35 5.31 -11.58
N LEU A 476 9.74 4.46 -12.53
CA LEU A 476 11.04 4.57 -13.21
C LEU A 476 11.03 5.62 -14.34
N TYR A 477 9.87 5.87 -14.94
CA TYR A 477 9.73 6.69 -16.13
C TYR A 477 8.86 7.93 -15.88
N SER A 478 8.98 8.94 -16.75
CA SER A 478 8.28 10.22 -16.57
C SER A 478 6.89 10.20 -17.18
N SER A 479 6.00 10.99 -16.59
CA SER A 479 4.78 11.50 -17.24
C SER A 479 4.78 13.03 -17.18
N VAL A 480 4.28 13.68 -18.23
CA VAL A 480 4.14 15.14 -18.29
C VAL A 480 2.64 15.46 -18.27
N ALA A 481 2.21 16.19 -17.24
CA ALA A 481 0.82 16.52 -17.01
C ALA A 481 0.41 17.85 -17.66
N ASN A 482 -0.88 18.00 -17.93
CA ASN A 482 -1.52 19.28 -18.27
C ASN A 482 -0.86 20.02 -19.45
N VAL A 483 -0.51 19.31 -20.51
CA VAL A 483 0.04 19.91 -21.73
C VAL A 483 -1.09 20.51 -22.56
N ARG A 484 -0.95 21.79 -22.93
CA ARG A 484 -2.00 22.61 -23.58
C ARG A 484 -1.60 23.24 -24.90
N GLU A 485 -0.33 23.17 -25.26
CA GLU A 485 0.24 23.85 -26.42
C GLU A 485 0.92 22.84 -27.34
N GLU A 486 0.93 23.12 -28.65
CA GLU A 486 1.49 22.20 -29.65
C GLU A 486 2.98 21.94 -29.42
N ASP A 487 3.77 22.98 -29.21
CA ASP A 487 5.22 22.82 -29.03
C ASP A 487 5.54 22.12 -27.70
N LYS A 488 4.77 22.43 -26.65
CA LYS A 488 4.87 21.72 -25.37
C LYS A 488 4.47 20.25 -25.46
N LEU A 489 3.58 19.88 -26.38
CA LEU A 489 3.26 18.47 -26.66
C LEU A 489 4.45 17.73 -27.25
N ILE A 490 5.16 18.34 -28.19
CA ILE A 490 6.35 17.73 -28.78
C ILE A 490 7.52 17.68 -27.77
N GLU A 491 7.73 18.74 -26.99
CA GLU A 491 8.69 18.73 -25.88
C GLU A 491 8.39 17.62 -24.87
N ALA A 492 7.11 17.42 -24.54
CA ALA A 492 6.67 16.39 -23.61
C ALA A 492 6.89 14.97 -24.16
N VAL A 493 6.68 14.74 -25.46
CA VAL A 493 7.00 13.46 -26.12
C VAL A 493 8.50 13.17 -26.01
N LYS A 494 9.37 14.13 -26.35
CA LYS A 494 10.83 13.98 -26.19
C LYS A 494 11.24 13.72 -24.75
N LYS A 495 10.62 14.42 -23.78
CA LYS A 495 10.86 14.20 -22.35
C LYS A 495 10.46 12.81 -21.89
N VAL A 496 9.35 12.27 -22.39
CA VAL A 496 8.92 10.89 -22.12
C VAL A 496 9.88 9.88 -22.74
N TRP A 497 10.28 10.08 -23.99
CA TRP A 497 11.30 9.26 -24.65
C TRP A 497 12.64 9.25 -23.89
N GLY A 498 13.14 10.42 -23.53
CA GLY A 498 14.36 10.56 -22.72
C GLY A 498 14.24 9.91 -21.34
N SER A 499 13.03 9.83 -20.77
CA SER A 499 12.85 9.20 -19.46
C SER A 499 13.18 7.71 -19.42
N LEU A 500 13.24 7.03 -20.56
CA LEU A 500 13.75 5.66 -20.63
C LEU A 500 15.19 5.55 -20.08
N TRP A 501 15.98 6.62 -20.22
CA TRP A 501 17.39 6.73 -19.85
C TRP A 501 17.61 7.48 -18.53
N LYS A 502 16.60 7.56 -17.67
CA LYS A 502 16.86 7.94 -16.26
C LYS A 502 17.81 6.93 -15.63
N PHE A 503 18.66 7.38 -14.72
CA PHE A 503 19.60 6.53 -13.99
C PHE A 503 18.87 5.35 -13.33
N GLU A 504 17.81 5.63 -12.58
CA GLU A 504 17.02 4.62 -11.85
C GLU A 504 16.39 3.60 -12.81
N GLY A 505 15.89 4.08 -13.95
CA GLY A 505 15.31 3.24 -14.98
C GLY A 505 16.34 2.36 -15.69
N TYR A 506 17.57 2.86 -15.89
CA TYR A 506 18.68 2.10 -16.46
C TYR A 506 19.17 1.03 -15.48
N GLU A 507 19.46 1.39 -14.23
CA GLU A 507 19.92 0.45 -13.19
C GLU A 507 18.93 -0.69 -12.97
N ALA A 508 17.64 -0.37 -12.89
CA ALA A 508 16.59 -1.37 -12.75
C ALA A 508 16.59 -2.37 -13.92
N ARG A 509 16.85 -1.92 -15.15
CA ARG A 509 16.89 -2.79 -16.32
C ARG A 509 18.15 -3.65 -16.35
N VAL A 510 19.32 -3.07 -16.04
CA VAL A 510 20.59 -3.81 -15.95
C VAL A 510 20.46 -4.96 -14.95
N ARG A 511 19.95 -4.70 -13.75
CA ARG A 511 19.77 -5.74 -12.73
C ARG A 511 18.78 -6.82 -13.12
N ASN A 512 17.78 -6.48 -13.93
CA ASN A 512 16.81 -7.45 -14.43
C ASN A 512 17.21 -8.07 -15.77
N TYR A 513 18.49 -7.91 -16.17
CA TYR A 513 19.05 -8.50 -17.37
C TYR A 513 18.33 -8.05 -18.64
N VAL A 514 17.65 -6.91 -18.60
CA VAL A 514 16.94 -6.37 -19.76
C VAL A 514 17.96 -5.80 -20.73
N SER A 515 17.86 -6.19 -22.00
CA SER A 515 18.69 -5.63 -23.07
C SER A 515 18.52 -4.11 -23.13
N GLN A 516 19.64 -3.37 -23.15
CA GLN A 516 19.61 -1.90 -23.29
C GLN A 516 19.42 -1.47 -24.74
N THR A 517 19.72 -2.33 -25.71
CA THR A 517 19.59 -2.04 -27.15
C THR A 517 18.19 -2.36 -27.69
N ASP A 518 17.41 -3.17 -26.97
CA ASP A 518 16.08 -3.63 -27.39
C ASP A 518 14.92 -2.97 -26.61
N VAL A 519 15.18 -1.83 -25.96
CA VAL A 519 14.16 -1.08 -25.23
C VAL A 519 13.68 0.14 -25.98
N TYR A 520 12.36 0.28 -26.01
CA TYR A 520 11.67 1.30 -26.78
C TYR A 520 10.62 1.98 -25.92
N MET A 521 10.48 3.29 -26.10
CA MET A 521 9.50 4.09 -25.38
C MET A 521 8.40 4.57 -26.31
N SER A 522 7.17 4.13 -26.05
CA SER A 522 5.99 4.73 -26.64
C SER A 522 5.54 5.91 -25.77
N ALA A 523 4.91 6.89 -26.40
CA ALA A 523 4.29 8.01 -25.73
C ALA A 523 2.77 7.91 -25.88
N LEU A 524 2.09 7.72 -24.75
CA LEU A 524 0.63 7.75 -24.65
C LEU A 524 0.16 9.18 -24.38
N ILE A 525 -0.63 9.74 -25.30
CA ILE A 525 -1.24 11.06 -25.19
C ILE A 525 -2.71 10.86 -24.81
N GLN A 526 -3.06 11.22 -23.57
CA GLN A 526 -4.36 10.93 -22.97
C GLN A 526 -4.98 12.19 -22.39
N VAL A 527 -6.29 12.37 -22.53
CA VAL A 527 -7.00 13.52 -21.97
C VAL A 527 -6.86 13.53 -20.44
N GLY A 528 -6.52 14.70 -19.89
CA GLY A 528 -6.50 14.90 -18.45
C GLY A 528 -7.89 14.92 -17.84
N ILE A 529 -8.03 14.37 -16.64
CA ILE A 529 -9.24 14.51 -15.83
C ILE A 529 -8.96 15.54 -14.74
N ASP A 530 -9.86 16.52 -14.61
CA ASP A 530 -9.93 17.35 -13.41
C ASP A 530 -10.53 16.52 -12.27
N MET A 531 -9.77 16.34 -11.19
CA MET A 531 -10.11 15.41 -10.12
C MET A 531 -10.09 16.09 -8.75
N ASN A 532 -11.22 16.00 -8.04
CA ASN A 532 -11.33 16.41 -6.64
C ASN A 532 -10.70 15.36 -5.69
N LYS A 533 -10.72 14.09 -6.10
CA LYS A 533 -10.14 12.96 -5.38
C LYS A 533 -9.52 11.99 -6.38
N GLY A 534 -8.38 11.43 -6.03
CA GLY A 534 -7.65 10.46 -6.85
C GLY A 534 -7.11 9.32 -5.99
N GLY A 535 -6.85 8.16 -6.59
CA GLY A 535 -6.43 7.00 -5.81
C GLY A 535 -5.94 5.80 -6.62
N VAL A 536 -5.66 4.72 -5.89
CA VAL A 536 -5.26 3.42 -6.41
C VAL A 536 -6.18 2.36 -5.84
N MET A 537 -6.61 1.44 -6.69
CA MET A 537 -7.38 0.26 -6.30
C MET A 537 -6.61 -1.02 -6.62
N ILE A 538 -6.68 -1.99 -5.71
CA ILE A 538 -6.16 -3.35 -5.87
C ILE A 538 -7.33 -4.32 -5.64
N THR A 539 -7.58 -5.20 -6.61
CA THR A 539 -8.66 -6.20 -6.56
C THR A 539 -8.23 -7.51 -5.87
N LYS A 540 -7.31 -7.40 -4.92
CA LYS A 540 -6.88 -8.46 -4.01
C LYS A 540 -6.37 -7.82 -2.72
N ASP A 541 -6.31 -8.57 -1.64
CA ASP A 541 -5.69 -8.11 -0.41
C ASP A 541 -4.16 -7.96 -0.64
N PRO A 542 -3.58 -6.75 -0.51
CA PRO A 542 -2.15 -6.56 -0.69
C PRO A 542 -1.31 -7.13 0.48
N PHE A 543 -1.97 -7.52 1.57
CA PHE A 543 -1.40 -8.07 2.79
C PHE A 543 -1.55 -9.58 2.93
N ASP A 544 -2.37 -10.20 2.09
CA ASP A 544 -2.77 -11.59 2.23
C ASP A 544 -3.09 -12.19 0.85
N ASP A 545 -2.14 -12.95 0.31
CA ASP A 545 -2.32 -13.59 -1.00
C ASP A 545 -3.37 -14.72 -0.99
N GLU A 546 -3.80 -15.20 0.19
CA GLU A 546 -4.91 -16.15 0.33
C GLU A 546 -6.28 -15.46 0.25
N ASN A 547 -6.36 -14.19 0.66
CA ASN A 547 -7.57 -13.38 0.59
C ASN A 547 -7.79 -12.75 -0.80
N LYS A 548 -8.19 -13.61 -1.74
CA LYS A 548 -8.40 -13.22 -3.15
C LYS A 548 -9.67 -12.38 -3.40
N ASN A 549 -10.54 -12.25 -2.40
CA ASN A 549 -11.86 -11.59 -2.52
C ASN A 549 -11.93 -10.21 -1.84
N ALA A 550 -10.79 -9.57 -1.55
CA ALA A 550 -10.76 -8.21 -1.01
C ALA A 550 -10.56 -7.15 -2.08
N VAL A 551 -11.03 -5.93 -1.80
CA VAL A 551 -10.80 -4.76 -2.65
C VAL A 551 -10.17 -3.67 -1.80
N TYR A 552 -8.88 -3.47 -1.98
CA TYR A 552 -8.16 -2.40 -1.32
C TYR A 552 -8.25 -1.11 -2.14
N ILE A 553 -8.67 -0.01 -1.52
CA ILE A 553 -8.74 1.33 -2.10
C ILE A 553 -7.91 2.28 -1.24
N SER A 554 -7.04 3.05 -1.88
CA SER A 554 -6.29 4.15 -1.28
C SER A 554 -6.56 5.43 -2.04
N ALA A 555 -7.07 6.46 -1.36
CA ALA A 555 -7.53 7.70 -1.99
C ALA A 555 -7.08 8.96 -1.25
N VAL A 556 -6.83 10.04 -1.99
CA VAL A 556 -6.43 11.37 -1.47
C VAL A 556 -7.27 12.47 -2.10
N CYS A 557 -7.35 13.61 -1.41
CA CYS A 557 -7.89 14.84 -1.99
C CYS A 557 -6.91 15.44 -3.02
N GLY A 558 -7.45 15.77 -4.19
CA GLY A 558 -6.72 16.26 -5.35
C GLY A 558 -6.10 15.13 -6.18
N HIS A 559 -4.97 15.43 -6.81
CA HIS A 559 -4.35 14.55 -7.80
C HIS A 559 -3.84 13.23 -7.21
N ASN A 560 -4.07 12.12 -7.91
CA ASN A 560 -3.71 10.76 -7.47
C ASN A 560 -2.20 10.54 -7.30
N SER A 561 -1.34 11.36 -7.91
CA SER A 561 0.11 11.31 -7.68
C SER A 561 0.48 11.46 -6.21
N LYS A 562 -0.34 12.14 -5.39
CA LYS A 562 -0.11 12.23 -3.95
C LYS A 562 -0.16 10.89 -3.21
N VAL A 563 -0.89 9.90 -3.73
CA VAL A 563 -0.86 8.52 -3.22
C VAL A 563 0.43 7.83 -3.65
N VAL A 564 0.77 7.96 -4.94
CA VAL A 564 1.90 7.26 -5.56
C VAL A 564 3.24 7.76 -5.00
N ASP A 565 3.34 9.07 -4.80
CA ASP A 565 4.53 9.78 -4.32
C ASP A 565 4.55 9.86 -2.77
N ASN A 566 3.53 9.31 -2.10
CA ASN A 566 3.34 9.35 -0.64
C ASN A 566 3.44 10.78 -0.02
N SER A 567 3.06 11.80 -0.80
CA SER A 567 3.07 13.22 -0.39
C SER A 567 1.75 13.70 0.20
N GLY A 568 0.68 12.92 0.04
CA GLY A 568 -0.58 13.10 0.77
C GLY A 568 -0.77 12.00 1.82
N LEU A 569 -1.66 12.23 2.77
CA LEU A 569 -2.16 11.20 3.68
C LEU A 569 -3.38 10.52 3.02
N PRO A 570 -3.23 9.31 2.43
CA PRO A 570 -4.36 8.62 1.82
C PRO A 570 -5.30 8.02 2.87
N GLU A 571 -6.60 8.15 2.64
CA GLU A 571 -7.62 7.30 3.26
C GLU A 571 -7.54 5.91 2.63
N GLN A 572 -7.61 4.86 3.46
CA GLN A 572 -7.43 3.48 3.04
C GLN A 572 -8.61 2.62 3.49
N ILE A 573 -9.14 1.81 2.58
CA ILE A 573 -10.28 0.90 2.79
C ILE A 573 -9.88 -0.47 2.23
N LEU A 574 -10.15 -1.56 2.94
CA LEU A 574 -9.90 -2.95 2.50
C LEU A 574 -11.18 -3.78 2.57
#